data_AF-A0A3D3UNE6-F1
#
_entry.id   AF-A0A3D3UNE6-F1
#
_cell.length_a   1.000
_cell.length_b   1.000
_cell.length_c   1.000
_cell.angle_alpha   90.00
_cell.angle_beta   90.00
_cell.angle_gamma   90.00
#
_symmetry.space_group_name_H-M   'P 1'
#
loop_
_entity.id
_entity.type
_entity.pdbx_description
1 polymer ?
#
loop_
_entity_poly.entity_id
_entity_poly.type
_entity_poly.pdbx_seq_one_letter_code
_entity_poly.pdbx_strand_id
1 'polypeptide(L)'
;MRRISISLIIAAIGILLSQPIASPARRGRSILDRIDVKRGICVVLGDAECERALQLARQSELLIYLQLPRAEDVQAAREIADEAGLYGKRIF
;
A
#
# COMPACT_ATOMS: atom_id res chain seq x y z
N MET A 1 21.69 40.80 16.45
CA MET A 1 21.07 40.36 15.18
C MET A 1 21.76 39.15 14.56
N ARG A 2 23.08 39.16 14.29
CA ARG A 2 23.83 38.03 13.69
C ARG A 2 23.74 36.68 14.44
N ARG A 3 23.69 36.71 15.78
CA ARG A 3 23.56 35.50 16.63
C ARG A 3 22.14 34.89 16.61
N ILE A 4 21.11 35.71 16.44
CA ILE A 4 19.71 35.25 16.37
C ILE A 4 19.46 34.54 15.03
N SER A 5 20.04 35.06 13.94
CA SER A 5 19.98 34.44 12.61
C SER A 5 20.64 33.07 12.57
N ILE A 6 21.75 32.87 13.29
CA ILE A 6 22.45 31.58 13.34
C ILE A 6 21.62 30.53 14.09
N SER A 7 21.00 30.90 15.22
CA SER A 7 20.15 29.98 15.98
C SER A 7 18.91 29.52 15.20
N LEU A 8 18.31 30.41 14.38
CA LEU A 8 17.16 30.06 13.53
C LEU A 8 17.54 29.07 12.42
N ILE A 9 18.73 29.19 11.85
CA ILE A 9 19.23 28.26 10.82
C ILE A 9 19.46 26.86 11.39
N ILE A 10 20.03 26.78 12.60
CA ILE A 10 20.27 25.48 13.27
C ILE A 10 18.94 24.77 13.60
N ALA A 11 17.94 25.51 14.07
CA ALA A 11 16.61 24.96 14.34
C ALA A 11 15.92 24.44 13.07
N ALA A 12 16.02 25.17 11.96
CA ALA A 12 15.44 24.76 10.68
C ALA A 12 16.08 23.48 10.12
N ILE A 13 17.40 23.33 10.27
CA ILE A 13 18.13 22.12 9.86
C ILE A 13 17.70 20.90 10.70
N GLY A 14 17.50 21.08 12.01
CA GLY A 14 17.01 20.00 12.88
C GLY A 14 15.63 19.47 12.46
N ILE A 15 14.72 20.36 12.05
CA ILE A 15 13.38 19.98 11.58
C ILE A 15 13.44 19.26 10.22
N LEU A 16 14.36 19.66 9.34
CA LEU A 16 14.56 19.02 8.04
C LEU A 16 15.17 17.61 8.16
N LEU A 17 16.02 17.37 9.17
CA LEU A 17 16.65 16.08 9.43
C LEU A 17 15.76 15.10 10.21
N SER A 18 14.65 15.58 10.78
CA SER A 18 13.70 14.77 11.54
C SER A 18 12.63 14.09 10.66
N GLN A 19 12.71 14.27 9.34
CA GLN A 19 11.78 13.60 8.43
C GLN A 19 12.08 12.09 8.48
N PRO A 20 11.06 11.24 8.74
CA PRO A 20 11.26 9.81 8.65
C PRO A 20 11.72 9.49 7.24
N ILE A 21 12.86 8.81 7.11
CA ILE A 21 13.28 8.23 5.83
C ILE A 21 12.20 7.21 5.48
N ALA A 22 11.26 7.61 4.63
CA ALA A 22 10.33 6.70 4.01
C ALA A 22 11.18 5.65 3.31
N SER A 23 11.23 4.45 3.89
CA SER A 23 11.96 3.34 3.31
C SER A 23 11.35 3.10 1.93
N PRO A 24 12.09 3.23 0.82
CA PRO A 24 11.56 2.78 -0.45
C PRO A 24 11.30 1.29 -0.27
N ALA A 25 10.02 0.90 -0.29
CA ALA A 25 9.59 -0.48 -0.22
C ALA A 25 10.56 -1.31 -1.06
N ARG A 26 11.28 -2.22 -0.40
CA ARG A 26 12.41 -2.96 -0.95
C ARG A 26 12.05 -3.43 -2.35
N ARG A 27 12.74 -2.90 -3.37
CA ARG A 27 12.54 -3.22 -4.80
C ARG A 27 13.07 -4.64 -5.10
N GLY A 28 12.53 -5.63 -4.40
CA GLY A 28 12.57 -7.02 -4.84
C GLY A 28 11.65 -7.18 -6.04
N ARG A 29 11.90 -8.19 -6.87
CA ARG A 29 10.98 -8.56 -7.96
C ARG A 29 9.57 -8.73 -7.39
N SER A 30 8.57 -8.17 -8.09
CA SER A 30 7.19 -8.28 -7.65
C SER A 30 6.80 -9.75 -7.56
N ILE A 31 5.81 -10.09 -6.72
CA ILE A 31 5.35 -11.47 -6.63
C ILE A 31 4.88 -12.00 -7.99
N LEU A 32 4.29 -11.12 -8.81
CA LEU A 32 3.87 -11.43 -10.18
C LEU A 32 5.04 -11.81 -11.10
N ASP A 33 6.22 -11.20 -10.93
CA ASP A 33 7.42 -11.53 -11.70
C ASP A 33 8.05 -12.85 -11.25
N ARG A 34 7.82 -13.25 -10.00
CA ARG A 34 8.36 -14.50 -9.44
C ARG A 34 7.52 -15.71 -9.82
N ILE A 35 6.20 -15.53 -9.89
CA ILE A 35 5.26 -16.63 -10.19
C ILE A 35 4.99 -16.78 -11.69
N ASP A 36 5.30 -15.76 -12.50
CA ASP A 36 5.04 -15.71 -13.95
C ASP A 36 3.57 -16.02 -14.32
N VAL A 37 2.65 -15.61 -13.45
CA VAL A 37 1.20 -15.72 -13.66
C VAL A 37 0.64 -14.32 -13.82
N LYS A 38 -0.02 -14.08 -14.95
CA LYS A 38 -0.64 -12.79 -15.26
C LYS A 38 -2.17 -12.83 -15.28
N ARG A 39 -2.80 -14.02 -15.31
CA ARG A 39 -4.26 -14.21 -15.34
C ARG A 39 -4.64 -15.48 -14.55
N GLY A 40 -5.80 -15.48 -13.91
CA GLY A 40 -6.27 -16.62 -13.12
C GLY A 40 -6.97 -16.18 -11.83
N ILE A 41 -6.97 -17.04 -10.82
CA ILE A 41 -7.53 -16.77 -9.50
C ILE A 41 -6.38 -16.65 -8.50
N CYS A 42 -6.44 -15.67 -7.60
CA CYS A 42 -5.50 -15.53 -6.49
C CYS A 42 -6.27 -15.31 -5.19
N VAL A 43 -5.99 -16.15 -4.19
CA VAL A 43 -6.52 -15.98 -2.84
C VAL A 43 -5.52 -15.15 -2.05
N VAL A 44 -6.01 -14.05 -1.47
CA VAL A 44 -5.24 -13.15 -0.63
C VAL A 44 -5.79 -13.27 0.78
N LEU A 45 -4.93 -13.70 1.71
CA LEU A 45 -5.28 -13.87 3.12
C LEU A 45 -4.72 -12.70 3.94
N GLY A 46 -5.53 -12.15 4.85
CA GLY A 46 -5.06 -11.23 5.90
C GLY A 46 -4.64 -9.84 5.42
N ASP A 47 -5.11 -9.39 4.26
CA ASP A 47 -4.81 -8.05 3.71
C ASP A 47 -5.80 -6.99 4.19
N ALA A 48 -5.80 -6.69 5.49
CA ALA A 48 -6.85 -5.87 6.12
C ALA A 48 -7.02 -4.49 5.47
N GLU A 49 -5.91 -3.86 5.05
CA GLU A 49 -5.90 -2.56 4.38
C GLU A 49 -6.14 -2.64 2.86
N CYS A 50 -6.39 -3.84 2.31
CA CYS A 50 -6.64 -4.10 0.88
C CYS A 50 -5.50 -3.66 -0.07
N GLU A 51 -4.33 -3.26 0.44
CA GLU A 51 -3.22 -2.70 -0.36
C GLU A 51 -2.66 -3.72 -1.37
N ARG A 52 -2.44 -4.96 -0.95
CA ARG A 52 -1.87 -6.00 -1.83
C ARG A 52 -2.91 -6.49 -2.82
N ALA A 53 -4.16 -6.66 -2.40
CA ALA A 53 -5.26 -7.03 -3.27
C ALA A 53 -5.40 -6.00 -4.42
N LEU A 54 -5.39 -4.70 -4.09
CA LEU A 54 -5.39 -3.62 -5.07
C LEU A 54 -4.16 -3.63 -5.97
N GLN A 55 -2.96 -3.80 -5.41
CA GLN A 55 -1.73 -3.86 -6.20
C GLN A 55 -1.79 -4.99 -7.23
N LEU A 56 -2.17 -6.19 -6.80
CA LEU A 56 -2.31 -7.36 -7.67
C LEU A 56 -3.37 -7.14 -8.75
N ALA A 57 -4.54 -6.61 -8.38
CA ALA A 57 -5.63 -6.35 -9.31
C ALA A 57 -5.27 -5.31 -10.38
N ARG A 58 -4.43 -4.32 -10.06
CA ARG A 58 -3.96 -3.26 -10.97
C ARG A 58 -2.84 -3.72 -11.92
N GLN A 59 -2.03 -4.68 -11.50
CA GLN A 59 -0.82 -5.11 -12.21
C GLN A 59 -0.98 -6.45 -12.93
N SER A 60 -2.16 -7.05 -12.87
CA SER A 60 -2.46 -8.36 -13.45
C SER A 60 -3.93 -8.48 -13.84
N GLU A 61 -4.25 -9.58 -14.50
CA GLU A 61 -5.60 -10.01 -14.85
C GLU A 61 -6.17 -11.04 -13.85
N LEU A 62 -5.56 -11.18 -12.66
CA LEU A 62 -6.03 -12.08 -11.60
C LEU A 62 -7.39 -11.63 -11.02
N LEU A 63 -8.31 -12.57 -10.82
CA LEU A 63 -9.46 -12.39 -9.94
C LEU A 63 -9.01 -12.66 -8.50
N ILE A 64 -9.19 -11.68 -7.64
CA ILE A 64 -8.72 -11.72 -6.25
C ILE A 64 -9.88 -12.12 -5.34
N TYR A 65 -9.67 -13.14 -4.52
CA TYR A 65 -10.54 -13.45 -3.38
C TYR A 65 -9.84 -13.05 -2.09
N LEU A 66 -10.32 -11.99 -1.45
CA LEU A 66 -9.75 -11.47 -0.21
C LEU A 66 -10.47 -12.09 0.99
N GLN A 67 -9.72 -12.83 1.81
CA GLN A 67 -10.23 -13.39 3.05
C GLN A 67 -9.65 -12.68 4.25
N LEU A 68 -10.54 -12.15 5.10
CA LEU A 68 -10.23 -11.50 6.35
C LEU A 68 -11.02 -12.19 7.47
N PRO A 69 -10.43 -12.35 8.67
CA PRO A 69 -11.05 -13.10 9.76
C PRO A 69 -12.15 -12.31 10.48
N ARG A 70 -12.19 -10.98 10.35
CA ARG A 70 -13.12 -10.10 11.07
C ARG A 70 -14.07 -9.41 10.10
N ALA A 71 -15.33 -9.28 10.49
CA ALA A 71 -16.38 -8.75 9.63
C ALA A 71 -16.19 -7.25 9.32
N GLU A 72 -15.69 -6.49 10.29
CA GLU A 72 -15.37 -5.08 10.13
C GLU A 72 -14.22 -4.86 9.13
N ASP A 73 -13.20 -5.73 9.12
CA ASP A 73 -12.10 -5.64 8.17
C ASP A 73 -12.60 -5.98 6.76
N VAL A 74 -13.51 -6.96 6.63
CA VAL A 74 -14.18 -7.26 5.35
C VAL A 74 -14.95 -6.04 4.86
N GLN A 75 -15.70 -5.37 5.72
CA GLN A 75 -16.48 -4.19 5.32
C GLN A 75 -15.56 -3.04 4.88
N ALA A 76 -14.51 -2.74 5.65
CA ALA A 76 -13.53 -1.73 5.28
C ALA A 76 -12.84 -2.03 3.93
N ALA A 77 -12.43 -3.30 3.72
CA ALA A 77 -11.80 -3.70 2.47
C ALA A 77 -12.74 -3.61 1.26
N ARG A 78 -14.05 -3.85 1.46
CA ARG A 78 -15.08 -3.67 0.41
C ARG A 78 -15.21 -2.21 0.02
N GLU A 79 -15.28 -1.31 0.99
CA GLU A 79 -15.35 0.14 0.75
C GLU A 79 -14.12 0.61 -0.04
N ILE A 80 -12.91 0.23 0.40
CA ILE A 80 -11.66 0.54 -0.31
C ILE A 80 -11.66 -0.01 -1.75
N ALA A 81 -12.11 -1.25 -1.94
CA ALA A 81 -12.18 -1.86 -3.26
C ALA A 81 -13.26 -1.22 -4.16
N ASP A 82 -14.37 -0.76 -3.58
CA ASP A 82 -15.46 -0.09 -4.29
C ASP A 82 -15.06 1.32 -4.74
N GLU A 83 -14.40 2.08 -3.86
CA GLU A 83 -13.79 3.37 -4.19
C GLU A 83 -12.77 3.25 -5.34
N ALA A 84 -12.04 2.13 -5.38
CA ALA A 84 -11.14 1.80 -6.50
C ALA A 84 -11.87 1.30 -7.76
N GLY A 85 -13.19 1.09 -7.71
CA GLY A 85 -14.02 0.58 -8.80
C GLY A 85 -13.83 -0.91 -9.11
N LEU A 86 -13.21 -1.66 -8.19
CA LEU A 86 -12.76 -3.05 -8.37
C LEU A 86 -13.61 -4.06 -7.61
N TYR A 87 -14.39 -3.62 -6.62
CA TYR A 87 -15.27 -4.49 -5.85
C TYR A 87 -16.30 -5.19 -6.74
N GLY A 88 -16.44 -6.51 -6.59
CA GLY A 88 -17.35 -7.34 -7.38
C GLY A 88 -16.95 -7.52 -8.86
N LYS A 89 -15.83 -6.97 -9.30
CA LYS A 89 -15.31 -7.08 -10.68
C LYS A 89 -13.96 -7.77 -10.74
N ARG A 90 -13.07 -7.40 -9.83
CA ARG A 90 -11.68 -7.84 -9.76
C ARG A 90 -11.29 -8.33 -8.37
N ILE A 91 -11.94 -7.80 -7.33
CA ILE A 91 -11.76 -8.19 -5.93
C ILE A 91 -13.12 -8.64 -5.37
N PHE A 92 -13.13 -9.82 -4.76
CA PHE A 92 -14.29 -10.49 -4.16
C PHE A 92 -14.02 -10.82 -2.70
#